data_AF-A0ABD1X857-F1
#
_entry.id   AF-A0ABD1X857-F1
#
_cell.length_a   1.000
_cell.length_b   1.000
_cell.length_c   1.000
_cell.angle_alpha   90.00
_cell.angle_beta   90.00
_cell.angle_gamma   90.00
#
_symmetry.space_group_name_H-M   'P 1'
#
loop_
_entity.id
_entity.type
_entity.pdbx_description
1 polymer ?
#
loop_
_entity_poly.entity_id
_entity_poly.type
_entity_poly.pdbx_seq_one_letter_code
_entity_poly.pdbx_strand_id
1 'polypeptide(L)'
;MLNDKYHEFVMDSEREQFIAKLQKVEDWLYEDGEDETKGVYVAKLEELKKQGDPVEERYKEHTRRGSMIVQLVYCINNYREAAISTDPKFDHIDLTNFDDVIKLGIN
;
A
#
# COMPACT_ATOMS: atom_id res chain seq x y z
N MET A 1 -4.56 14.44 -9.68
CA MET A 1 -4.27 13.16 -9.00
C MET A 1 -5.27 12.07 -9.39
N LEU A 2 -6.59 12.24 -9.17
CA LEU A 2 -7.62 11.24 -9.51
C LEU A 2 -7.66 10.87 -11.00
N ASN A 3 -7.54 11.86 -11.90
CA ASN A 3 -7.48 11.64 -13.35
C ASN A 3 -6.07 11.35 -13.88
N ASP A 4 -5.10 11.14 -12.98
CA ASP A 4 -3.69 10.98 -13.33
C ASP A 4 -3.15 9.74 -12.61
N LYS A 5 -2.18 9.87 -11.69
CA LYS A 5 -1.58 8.73 -10.97
C LYS A 5 -2.55 7.77 -10.25
N TYR A 6 -3.78 8.18 -9.96
CA TYR A 6 -4.78 7.33 -9.31
C TYR A 6 -5.82 6.74 -10.26
N HIS A 7 -5.79 7.08 -11.55
CA HIS A 7 -6.81 6.70 -12.52
C HIS A 7 -7.05 5.18 -12.57
N GLU A 8 -5.99 4.38 -12.54
CA GLU A 8 -6.05 2.91 -12.59
C GLU A 8 -6.47 2.25 -11.27
N PHE A 9 -6.59 3.02 -10.19
CA PHE A 9 -6.82 2.50 -8.83
C PHE A 9 -8.23 2.80 -8.30
N VAL A 10 -9.10 3.34 -9.14
CA VAL A 10 -10.47 3.72 -8.82
C VAL A 10 -11.37 3.43 -10.02
N MET A 11 -12.58 2.92 -9.76
CA MET A 11 -13.55 2.73 -10.84
C MET A 11 -14.04 4.08 -11.36
N ASP A 12 -14.39 4.15 -12.64
CA ASP A 12 -14.88 5.40 -13.26
C ASP A 12 -16.06 6.01 -12.50
N SER A 13 -17.04 5.18 -12.11
CA SER A 13 -18.21 5.62 -11.35
C SER A 13 -17.86 6.13 -9.95
N GLU A 14 -16.92 5.49 -9.25
CA GLU A 14 -16.43 5.93 -7.94
C GLU A 14 -15.65 7.24 -8.05
N ARG A 15 -14.86 7.39 -9.11
CA ARG A 15 -14.07 8.59 -9.41
C ARG A 15 -14.98 9.79 -9.68
N GLU A 16 -15.99 9.62 -10.53
CA GLU A 16 -16.97 10.66 -10.85
C GLU A 16 -17.74 11.11 -9.60
N GLN A 17 -18.19 10.15 -8.79
CA GLN A 17 -18.85 10.45 -7.50
C GLN A 17 -17.93 11.23 -6.56
N PHE A 18 -16.66 10.84 -6.46
CA PHE A 18 -15.72 11.52 -5.58
C PHE A 18 -15.37 12.92 -6.08
N ILE A 19 -15.20 13.12 -7.40
CA ILE A 19 -15.01 14.44 -8.00
C ILE A 19 -16.22 15.34 -7.70
N ALA A 20 -17.45 14.83 -7.86
CA ALA A 20 -18.65 15.59 -7.54
C ALA A 20 -18.73 15.95 -6.04
N LYS A 21 -18.26 15.07 -5.15
CA LYS A 21 -18.18 15.34 -3.71
C LYS A 21 -17.14 16.40 -3.38
N LEU A 22 -15.97 16.34 -4.02
CA LEU A 22 -14.91 17.34 -3.87
C LEU A 22 -15.39 18.72 -4.30
N GLN A 23 -16.04 18.82 -5.47
CA GLN A 23 -16.61 20.08 -5.95
C GLN A 23 -17.61 20.67 -4.94
N LYS A 24 -18.52 19.86 -4.40
CA LYS A 24 -19.48 20.34 -3.38
C LYS A 24 -18.82 20.85 -2.11
N VAL A 25 -17.71 20.25 -1.68
CA VAL A 25 -16.96 20.72 -0.51
C VAL A 25 -16.19 22.01 -0.84
N GLU A 26 -15.68 22.13 -2.06
CA GLU A 26 -15.06 23.37 -2.56
C GLU A 26 -16.08 24.51 -2.64
N ASP A 27 -17.24 24.29 -3.26
CA ASP A 27 -18.32 25.27 -3.35
C ASP A 27 -18.74 25.73 -1.93
N TRP A 28 -18.90 24.78 -1.00
CA TRP A 28 -19.19 25.09 0.40
C TRP A 28 -18.11 25.97 1.05
N LEU A 29 -16.82 25.77 0.75
CA LEU A 29 -15.75 26.61 1.31
C LEU A 29 -15.86 28.07 0.87
N TYR A 30 -16.38 28.33 -0.33
CA TYR A 30 -16.59 29.68 -0.87
C TYR A 30 -17.93 30.31 -0.44
N GLU A 31 -18.86 29.50 0.09
CA GLU A 31 -20.17 29.93 0.56
C GLU A 31 -20.23 29.90 2.09
N ASP A 32 -20.88 28.90 2.68
CA ASP A 32 -21.15 28.80 4.12
C ASP A 32 -19.90 28.49 4.96
N GLY A 33 -18.80 28.12 4.31
CA GLY A 33 -17.63 27.53 4.95
C GLY A 33 -16.51 28.49 5.33
N GLU A 34 -16.61 29.80 5.08
CA GLU A 34 -15.50 30.75 5.31
C GLU A 34 -15.14 30.89 6.80
N ASP A 35 -16.14 31.04 7.68
CA ASP A 35 -15.99 31.31 9.12
C ASP A 35 -16.42 30.14 10.02
N GLU A 36 -16.40 28.93 9.47
CA GLU A 36 -16.82 27.74 10.19
C GLU A 36 -15.81 27.26 11.23
N THR A 37 -16.27 26.43 12.16
CA THR A 37 -15.37 25.96 13.22
C THR A 37 -14.36 24.94 12.69
N LYS A 38 -13.18 24.86 13.34
CA LYS A 38 -12.19 23.79 13.07
C LYS A 38 -12.82 22.39 13.02
N GLY A 39 -13.78 22.12 13.90
CA GLY A 39 -14.46 20.83 13.96
C GLY A 39 -15.23 20.50 12.68
N VAL A 40 -15.87 21.49 12.06
CA VAL A 40 -16.61 21.32 10.81
C VAL A 40 -15.67 21.03 9.64
N TYR A 41 -14.54 21.75 9.54
CA TYR A 41 -13.53 21.46 8.53
C TYR A 41 -12.95 20.05 8.68
N VAL A 42 -12.66 19.62 9.92
CA VAL A 42 -12.15 18.28 10.19
C VAL A 42 -13.17 17.22 9.77
N ALA A 43 -14.46 17.40 10.12
CA ALA A 43 -15.51 16.46 9.74
C ALA A 43 -15.65 16.33 8.21
N LYS A 44 -15.65 17.44 7.47
CA LYS A 44 -15.68 17.40 6.00
C LYS A 44 -14.45 16.72 5.40
N LEU A 45 -13.26 16.99 5.94
CA LEU A 45 -12.04 16.32 5.51
C LEU A 45 -12.11 14.81 5.77
N GLU A 46 -12.56 14.38 6.95
CA GLU A 46 -12.75 12.96 7.27
C GLU A 46 -13.74 12.28 6.33
N GLU A 47 -14.82 12.97 5.95
CA GLU A 47 -15.77 12.45 4.97
C GLU A 47 -15.19 12.30 3.56
N LEU A 48 -14.26 13.17 3.14
CA LEU A 48 -13.55 13.03 1.87
C LEU A 48 -12.54 11.87 1.93
N LYS A 49 -11.81 11.75 3.04
CA LYS A 49 -10.82 10.69 3.26
C LYS A 49 -11.39 9.28 3.22
N LYS A 50 -12.65 9.08 3.65
CA LYS A 50 -13.34 7.78 3.52
C LYS A 50 -13.32 7.21 2.09
N GLN A 51 -13.30 8.07 1.07
CA GLN A 51 -13.17 7.66 -0.33
C GLN A 51 -11.75 7.83 -0.88
N GLY A 52 -11.06 8.91 -0.49
CA GLY A 52 -9.71 9.21 -0.98
C GLY A 52 -8.63 8.24 -0.47
N ASP A 53 -8.63 7.92 0.82
CA ASP A 53 -7.57 7.12 1.45
C ASP A 53 -7.50 5.70 0.85
N PRO A 54 -8.62 4.97 0.63
CA PRO A 54 -8.56 3.66 -0.02
C PRO A 54 -7.94 3.69 -1.42
N VAL A 55 -8.21 4.72 -2.21
CA VAL A 55 -7.64 4.87 -3.57
C VAL A 55 -6.13 5.11 -3.49
N GLU A 56 -5.70 5.97 -2.57
CA GLU A 56 -4.28 6.23 -2.33
C GLU A 56 -3.55 5.00 -1.81
N GLU A 57 -4.16 4.22 -0.91
CA GLU A 57 -3.56 2.99 -0.40
C GLU A 57 -3.41 1.92 -1.47
N ARG A 58 -4.38 1.76 -2.39
CA ARG A 58 -4.23 0.88 -3.56
C ARG A 58 -3.04 1.28 -4.44
N TYR A 59 -2.88 2.58 -4.69
CA TYR A 59 -1.74 3.10 -5.45
C TYR A 59 -0.40 2.85 -4.72
N LYS A 60 -0.33 3.16 -3.42
CA LYS A 60 0.87 2.95 -2.60
C LYS A 60 1.27 1.48 -2.54
N GLU A 61 0.29 0.60 -2.36
CA GLU A 61 0.53 -0.83 -2.32
C GLU A 61 1.05 -1.32 -3.67
N HIS A 62 0.41 -0.94 -4.78
CA HIS A 62 0.84 -1.32 -6.13
C HIS A 62 2.28 -0.87 -6.42
N THR A 63 2.62 0.38 -6.08
CA THR A 63 3.97 0.93 -6.27
C THR A 63 5.03 0.28 -5.38
N ARG A 64 4.66 -0.20 -4.19
CA ARG A 64 5.59 -0.88 -3.26
C ARG A 64 5.71 -2.37 -3.51
N ARG A 65 4.69 -3.01 -4.10
CA ARG A 65 4.62 -4.47 -4.26
C ARG A 65 5.85 -5.04 -4.94
N GLY A 66 6.32 -4.43 -6.03
CA GLY A 66 7.49 -4.89 -6.77
C GLY A 66 8.75 -4.93 -5.91
N SER A 67 9.05 -3.85 -5.17
CA SER A 67 10.24 -3.81 -4.31
C SER A 67 10.13 -4.77 -3.12
N MET A 68 8.94 -4.94 -2.54
CA MET A 68 8.71 -5.91 -1.47
C MET A 68 8.89 -7.35 -1.93
N ILE A 69 8.44 -7.69 -3.15
CA ILE A 69 8.68 -9.02 -3.75
C ILE A 69 10.18 -9.24 -3.95
N VAL A 70 10.92 -8.26 -4.49
CA VAL A 70 12.37 -8.36 -4.68
C VAL A 70 13.08 -8.58 -3.34
N GLN A 71 12.71 -7.83 -2.30
CA GLN A 71 13.28 -8.00 -0.96
C GLN A 71 12.98 -9.38 -0.37
N LEU A 72 11.75 -9.87 -0.54
CA LEU A 72 11.37 -11.21 -0.08
C LEU A 72 12.18 -12.30 -0.79
N VAL A 73 12.29 -12.22 -2.13
CA VAL A 73 13.09 -13.16 -2.94
C VAL A 73 14.55 -13.13 -2.52
N TYR A 74 15.12 -11.94 -2.29
CA TYR A 74 16.48 -11.78 -1.80
C TYR A 74 16.69 -12.49 -0.45
N CYS A 75 15.78 -12.26 0.51
CA CYS A 75 15.84 -12.93 1.81
C CYS A 75 15.75 -14.46 1.68
N ILE A 76 14.81 -14.97 0.88
CA ILE A 76 14.66 -16.41 0.63
C ILE A 76 15.94 -17.01 0.07
N ASN A 77 16.55 -16.36 -0.93
CA ASN A 77 17.78 -16.87 -1.55
C ASN A 77 18.95 -16.87 -0.57
N ASN A 78 19.11 -15.82 0.23
CA ASN A 78 20.16 -15.78 1.27
C ASN A 78 20.01 -16.92 2.27
N TYR A 79 18.79 -17.20 2.75
CA TYR A 79 18.57 -18.30 3.70
C TYR A 79 18.79 -19.66 3.05
N ARG A 80 18.43 -19.83 1.77
CA ARG A 80 18.74 -21.06 1.01
C ARG A 80 20.23 -21.27 0.85
N GLU A 81 20.96 -20.24 0.46
CA GLU A 81 22.43 -20.30 0.34
C GLU A 81 23.07 -20.64 1.67
N ALA A 82 22.61 -20.05 2.78
CA ALA A 82 23.05 -20.39 4.12
C ALA A 82 22.72 -21.86 4.49
N ALA A 83 21.54 -22.34 4.10
CA ALA A 83 21.08 -23.70 4.40
C ALA A 83 21.89 -24.81 3.71
N ILE A 84 22.38 -24.55 2.49
CA ILE A 84 23.25 -25.49 1.76
C ILE A 84 24.74 -25.17 1.92
N SER A 85 25.06 -24.17 2.72
CA SER A 85 26.43 -23.74 2.94
C SER A 85 27.21 -24.79 3.73
N THR A 86 28.44 -25.06 3.31
CA THR A 86 29.40 -25.87 4.05
C THR A 86 30.29 -25.03 4.97
N ASP A 87 29.90 -23.78 5.25
CA ASP A 87 30.63 -22.89 6.15
C ASP A 87 30.55 -23.42 7.59
N PRO A 88 31.71 -23.68 8.25
CA PRO A 88 31.75 -24.26 9.60
C PRO A 88 30.95 -23.50 10.66
N LYS A 89 30.65 -22.22 10.43
CA LYS A 89 29.79 -21.44 11.33
C LYS A 89 28.35 -21.98 11.40
N PHE A 90 27.92 -22.85 10.48
CA PHE A 90 26.58 -23.43 10.47
C PHE A 90 26.52 -24.89 10.96
N ASP A 91 27.66 -25.52 11.28
CA ASP A 91 27.76 -26.94 11.68
C ASP A 91 26.96 -27.32 12.94
N HIS A 92 26.54 -26.32 13.73
CA HIS A 92 25.78 -26.50 14.96
C HIS A 92 24.26 -26.41 14.76
N ILE A 93 23.78 -26.18 13.53
CA ILE A 93 22.36 -26.07 13.20
C ILE A 93 21.85 -27.43 12.71
N ASP A 94 20.78 -27.93 13.34
CA ASP A 94 20.19 -29.22 13.00
C ASP A 94 19.64 -29.24 11.57
N LEU A 95 20.09 -30.22 10.78
CA LEU A 95 19.88 -30.27 9.33
C LEU A 95 18.41 -30.48 8.94
N THR A 96 17.58 -31.04 9.82
CA THR A 96 16.13 -31.17 9.59
C THR A 96 15.42 -29.82 9.42
N ASN A 97 15.99 -28.71 9.90
CA ASN A 97 15.43 -27.37 9.70
C ASN A 97 15.69 -26.80 8.30
N PHE A 98 16.65 -27.34 7.55
CA PHE A 98 17.02 -26.81 6.24
C PHE A 98 16.17 -27.38 5.10
N ASP A 99 15.67 -28.61 5.24
CA ASP A 99 14.82 -29.25 4.24
C ASP A 99 13.51 -28.48 3.98
N ASP A 100 12.96 -27.83 5.01
CA ASP A 100 11.74 -27.02 4.88
C ASP A 100 12.01 -25.67 4.20
N VAL A 101 13.19 -25.08 4.40
CA VAL A 101 13.62 -23.84 3.75
C VAL A 101 13.88 -24.05 2.25
N ILE A 102 14.45 -25.19 1.88
CA ILE A 102 14.72 -25.54 0.48
C ILE A 102 13.40 -25.70 -0.31
N LYS A 103 12.36 -26.29 0.30
CA LYS A 103 11.07 -26.60 -0.32
C LYS A 103 10.16 -25.40 -0.59
N LEU A 104 10.44 -24.20 -0.04
CA LEU A 104 9.66 -22.98 -0.27
C LEU A 104 9.87 -22.45 -1.71
N GLY A 105 9.35 -23.15 -2.72
CA GLY A 105 9.38 -22.76 -4.12
C GLY A 105 8.44 -21.59 -4.40
N ILE A 106 9.01 -20.42 -4.74
CA ILE A 106 8.30 -19.36 -5.47
C ILE A 106 8.88 -19.40 -6.88
N ASN A 107 8.08 -19.90 -7.84
CA ASN A 107 8.37 -19.83 -9.28
C ASN A 107 8.18 -18.41 -9.81
#